data_AF-A0A7V2MGE9-F1
#
_entry.id   AF-A0A7V2MGE9-F1
#
_cell.length_a   1.000
_cell.length_b   1.000
_cell.length_c   1.000
_cell.angle_alpha   90.00
_cell.angle_beta   90.00
_cell.angle_gamma   90.00
#
_symmetry.space_group_name_H-M   'P 1'
#
loop_
_entity.id
_entity.type
_entity.pdbx_description
1 polymer ?
#
loop_
_entity_poly.entity_id
_entity_poly.type
_entity_poly.pdbx_seq_one_letter_code
_entity_poly.pdbx_strand_id
1 'polypeptide(L)'
;MHPRRFSTFLIGIWVAGLVLLFWISRHNLQVDQLMKGGGPKAQNEYQIAEWKRAHTLLLHQASELNRHYSYNWELAQLALGVVLAVNLLFATNGNRLMMTLCVSLLALTAIQHTTFTPQMIELGRGIDFALPDEMFDERRTLRGFQSYYLWLDVVKLLVLAGLTVRLLFGHSATSGRRRRRKHVEAVDDADHTHVNR
;
A
#
# COMPACT_ATOMS: atom_id res chain seq x y z
N MET A 1 -24.14 -1.94 2.23
CA MET A 1 -23.14 -2.92 1.74
C MET A 1 -22.75 -3.87 2.88
N HIS A 2 -22.41 -5.13 2.59
CA HIS A 2 -21.94 -6.07 3.63
C HIS A 2 -20.55 -5.64 4.12
N PRO A 3 -20.29 -5.53 5.44
CA PRO A 3 -19.03 -5.03 6.02
C PRO A 3 -17.74 -5.63 5.43
N ARG A 4 -17.76 -6.93 5.13
CA ARG A 4 -16.64 -7.65 4.48
C ARG A 4 -16.35 -7.16 3.07
N ARG A 5 -17.38 -6.88 2.27
CA ARG A 5 -17.21 -6.34 0.91
C ARG A 5 -16.56 -4.96 0.95
N PHE A 6 -16.92 -4.16 1.95
CA PHE A 6 -16.28 -2.87 2.19
C PHE A 6 -14.82 -3.03 2.59
N SER A 7 -14.48 -3.94 3.52
CA SER A 7 -13.07 -4.26 3.83
C SER A 7 -12.27 -4.72 2.61
N THR A 8 -12.81 -5.63 1.78
CA THR A 8 -12.14 -6.09 0.56
C THR A 8 -11.95 -4.96 -0.45
N PHE A 9 -12.92 -4.06 -0.56
CA PHE A 9 -12.80 -2.86 -1.39
C PHE A 9 -11.68 -1.93 -0.91
N LEU A 10 -11.58 -1.66 0.40
CA LEU A 10 -10.50 -0.86 0.99
C LEU A 10 -9.11 -1.49 0.74
N ILE A 11 -9.00 -2.82 0.90
CA ILE A 11 -7.77 -3.55 0.57
C ILE A 11 -7.44 -3.41 -0.92
N GLY A 12 -8.45 -3.48 -1.80
CA GLY A 12 -8.29 -3.27 -3.22
C GLY A 12 -7.72 -1.89 -3.56
N ILE A 13 -8.23 -0.82 -2.94
CA ILE A 13 -7.69 0.54 -3.08
C ILE A 13 -6.21 0.58 -2.66
N TRP A 14 -5.88 -0.03 -1.53
CA TRP A 14 -4.51 -0.06 -1.02
C TRP A 14 -3.56 -0.76 -2.00
N VAL A 15 -3.92 -1.96 -2.47
CA VAL A 15 -3.10 -2.71 -3.44
C VAL A 15 -2.97 -1.95 -4.76
N ALA A 16 -4.07 -1.40 -5.27
CA ALA A 16 -4.07 -0.64 -6.51
C ALA A 16 -3.14 0.58 -6.43
N GLY A 17 -3.16 1.32 -5.32
CA GLY A 17 -2.27 2.47 -5.16
C GLY A 17 -0.79 2.08 -5.00
N LEU A 18 -0.47 0.96 -4.33
CA LEU A 18 0.90 0.42 -4.32
C LEU A 18 1.41 0.11 -5.73
N VAL A 19 0.61 -0.61 -6.52
CA VAL A 19 0.98 -0.97 -7.91
C VAL A 19 1.08 0.27 -8.79
N LEU A 20 0.11 1.18 -8.69
CA LEU A 20 0.07 2.41 -9.49
C LEU A 20 1.28 3.31 -9.20
N LEU A 21 1.65 3.49 -7.94
CA LEU A 21 2.79 4.34 -7.59
C LEU A 21 4.13 3.71 -7.91
N PHE A 22 4.24 2.38 -7.79
CA PHE A 22 5.41 1.69 -8.31
C PHE A 22 5.58 1.95 -9.81
N TRP A 23 4.50 1.83 -10.58
CA TRP A 23 4.51 2.12 -12.01
C TRP A 23 4.86 3.57 -12.34
N ILE A 24 4.16 4.54 -11.72
CA ILE A 24 4.41 5.98 -11.92
C ILE A 24 5.85 6.35 -11.55
N SER A 25 6.34 5.83 -10.42
CA SER A 25 7.70 6.12 -9.96
C SER A 25 8.76 5.66 -10.95
N ARG A 26 8.60 4.46 -11.51
CA ARG A 26 9.49 3.92 -12.54
C ARG A 26 9.40 4.71 -13.84
N HIS A 27 8.21 5.14 -14.23
CA HIS A 27 8.00 5.90 -15.46
C HIS A 27 8.60 7.31 -15.36
N ASN A 28 8.43 8.00 -14.23
CA ASN A 28 8.99 9.34 -14.00
C ASN A 28 10.52 9.36 -14.15
N LEU A 29 11.21 8.29 -13.79
CA LEU A 29 12.67 8.19 -13.92
C LEU A 29 13.17 7.89 -15.34
N GLN A 30 12.28 7.72 -16.33
CA GLN A 30 12.64 7.49 -17.75
C GLN A 30 12.90 8.81 -18.51
N VAL A 31 13.61 9.75 -17.88
CA VAL A 31 13.87 11.09 -18.43
C VAL A 31 14.55 11.05 -19.79
N ASP A 32 15.53 10.18 -19.97
CA ASP A 32 16.22 10.00 -21.26
C ASP A 32 15.27 9.63 -22.40
N GLN A 33 14.29 8.76 -22.13
CA GLN A 33 13.31 8.35 -23.15
C GLN A 33 12.36 9.50 -23.47
N LEU A 34 11.96 10.27 -22.46
CA LEU A 34 11.11 11.44 -22.62
C LEU A 34 11.79 12.55 -23.42
N MET A 35 13.07 12.82 -23.15
CA MET A 35 13.84 13.81 -23.88
C MET A 35 14.08 13.40 -25.34
N LYS A 36 14.42 12.13 -25.60
CA LYS A 36 14.62 11.61 -26.96
C LYS A 36 13.32 11.54 -27.77
N GLY A 37 12.20 11.20 -27.11
CA GLY A 37 10.88 11.12 -27.74
C GLY A 37 10.14 12.45 -27.86
N GLY A 38 10.70 13.55 -27.35
CA GLY A 38 10.11 14.88 -27.41
C GLY A 38 9.97 15.40 -28.84
N GLY A 39 8.94 16.22 -29.08
CA GLY A 39 8.74 16.86 -30.38
C GLY A 39 9.86 17.86 -30.74
N PRO A 40 9.96 18.32 -32.00
CA PRO A 40 11.07 19.13 -32.49
C PRO A 40 11.33 20.42 -31.68
N LYS A 41 10.27 21.05 -31.17
CA LYS A 41 10.37 22.23 -30.31
C LYS A 41 11.05 21.92 -28.97
N ALA A 42 10.62 20.85 -28.30
CA ALA A 42 11.20 20.44 -27.01
C ALA A 42 12.67 20.04 -27.15
N GLN A 43 13.02 19.34 -28.23
CA GLN A 43 14.41 18.98 -28.52
C GLN A 43 15.30 20.20 -28.72
N ASN A 44 14.81 21.24 -29.40
CA ASN A 44 15.55 22.49 -29.57
C ASN A 44 15.79 23.18 -28.21
N GLU A 45 14.76 23.27 -27.36
CA GLU A 45 14.92 23.80 -25.99
C GLU A 45 15.95 23.01 -25.17
N TYR A 46 15.99 21.68 -25.27
CA TYR A 46 17.00 20.86 -24.58
C TYR A 46 18.41 21.10 -25.10
N GLN A 47 18.58 21.42 -26.38
CA GLN A 47 19.89 21.77 -26.94
C GLN A 47 20.34 23.16 -26.46
N ILE A 48 19.44 24.14 -26.47
CA ILE A 48 19.70 25.49 -25.95
C ILE A 48 20.08 25.44 -24.47
N ALA A 49 19.38 24.62 -23.68
CA ALA A 49 19.62 24.47 -22.24
C ALA A 49 20.81 23.57 -21.88
N GLU A 50 21.57 23.08 -22.87
CA GLU A 50 22.55 21.98 -22.77
C GLU A 50 21.92 20.65 -22.32
N TRP A 51 22.00 19.64 -23.18
CA TRP A 51 21.35 18.34 -22.98
C TRP A 51 21.59 17.74 -21.58
N LYS A 52 22.83 17.76 -21.10
CA LYS A 52 23.21 17.20 -19.79
C LYS A 52 22.55 17.95 -18.63
N ARG A 53 22.44 19.27 -18.73
CA ARG A 53 21.84 20.12 -17.70
C ARG A 53 20.32 19.98 -17.70
N ALA A 54 19.69 19.97 -18.88
CA ALA A 54 18.27 19.68 -19.04
C ALA A 54 17.89 18.31 -18.45
N HIS A 55 18.68 17.27 -18.77
CA HIS A 55 18.49 15.93 -18.21
C HIS A 55 18.54 15.92 -16.68
N THR A 56 19.56 16.57 -16.09
CA THR A 56 19.74 16.63 -14.63
C THR A 56 18.55 17.33 -13.95
N LEU A 57 18.07 18.44 -14.51
CA LEU A 57 16.91 19.17 -13.97
C LEU A 57 15.62 18.36 -14.04
N LEU A 58 15.37 17.68 -15.17
CA LEU A 58 14.19 16.81 -15.32
C LEU A 58 14.25 15.60 -14.39
N LEU A 59 15.45 15.03 -14.17
CA LEU A 59 15.64 13.93 -13.22
C LEU A 59 15.41 14.36 -11.78
N HIS A 60 15.87 15.56 -11.41
CA HIS A 60 15.56 16.15 -10.11
C HIS A 60 14.05 16.38 -9.94
N GLN A 61 13.38 16.96 -10.93
CA GLN A 61 11.92 17.14 -10.92
C GLN A 61 11.17 15.82 -10.78
N ALA A 62 11.55 14.80 -11.54
CA ALA A 62 10.97 13.46 -11.44
C ALA A 62 11.17 12.84 -10.05
N SER A 63 12.34 13.06 -9.45
CA SER A 63 12.65 12.59 -8.10
C SER A 63 11.80 13.31 -7.04
N GLU A 64 11.59 14.62 -7.15
CA GLU A 64 10.70 15.38 -6.25
C GLU A 64 9.23 14.94 -6.39
N LEU A 65 8.75 14.67 -7.61
CA LEU A 65 7.41 14.11 -7.82
C LEU A 65 7.25 12.74 -7.14
N ASN A 66 8.25 11.87 -7.28
CA ASN A 66 8.23 10.55 -6.65
C ASN A 66 8.25 10.65 -5.11
N ARG A 67 9.05 11.56 -4.56
CA ARG A 67 9.07 11.86 -3.11
C ARG A 67 7.71 12.34 -2.64
N HIS A 68 7.10 13.28 -3.37
CA HIS A 68 5.79 13.83 -3.06
C HIS A 68 4.69 12.76 -3.09
N TYR A 69 4.65 11.92 -4.13
CA TYR A 69 3.67 10.85 -4.23
C TYR A 69 3.84 9.80 -3.13
N SER A 70 5.07 9.40 -2.84
CA SER A 70 5.36 8.40 -1.79
C SER A 70 4.91 8.90 -0.42
N TYR A 71 5.25 10.15 -0.07
CA TYR A 71 4.87 10.77 1.19
C TYR A 71 3.34 10.84 1.37
N ASN A 72 2.62 11.36 0.38
CA ASN A 72 1.16 11.49 0.47
C ASN A 72 0.46 10.14 0.45
N TRP A 73 1.00 9.17 -0.28
CA TRP A 73 0.43 7.83 -0.31
C TRP A 73 0.55 7.11 1.02
N GLU A 74 1.65 7.27 1.74
CA GLU A 74 1.79 6.72 3.09
C GLU A 74 0.76 7.30 4.05
N LEU A 75 0.49 8.60 3.97
CA LEU A 75 -0.60 9.23 4.73
C LEU A 75 -1.97 8.64 4.34
N ALA A 76 -2.22 8.45 3.05
CA ALA A 76 -3.44 7.82 2.56
C ALA A 76 -3.56 6.36 3.05
N GLN A 77 -2.46 5.60 3.09
CA GLN A 77 -2.40 4.25 3.64
C GLN A 77 -2.73 4.22 5.13
N LEU A 78 -2.19 5.17 5.92
CA LEU A 78 -2.53 5.29 7.34
C LEU A 78 -4.03 5.56 7.52
N ALA A 79 -4.59 6.50 6.76
CA ALA A 79 -6.03 6.79 6.79
C ALA A 79 -6.86 5.55 6.40
N LEU A 80 -6.52 4.88 5.30
CA LEU A 80 -7.17 3.64 4.86
C LEU A 80 -7.08 2.53 5.92
N GLY A 81 -5.93 2.38 6.57
CA GLY A 81 -5.72 1.39 7.62
C GLY A 81 -6.55 1.66 8.87
N VAL A 82 -6.71 2.93 9.26
CA VAL A 82 -7.59 3.32 10.37
C VAL A 82 -9.05 2.99 10.02
N VAL A 83 -9.51 3.37 8.83
CA VAL A 83 -10.88 3.06 8.37
C VAL A 83 -11.11 1.55 8.32
N LEU A 84 -10.11 0.78 7.84
CA LEU A 84 -10.17 -0.67 7.80
C LEU A 84 -10.24 -1.28 9.21
N ALA A 85 -9.42 -0.79 10.15
CA ALA A 85 -9.43 -1.25 11.54
C ALA A 85 -10.78 -0.98 12.23
N VAL A 86 -11.33 0.22 12.06
CA VAL A 86 -12.67 0.59 12.57
C VAL A 86 -13.74 -0.34 11.99
N ASN A 87 -13.71 -0.60 10.68
CA ASN A 87 -14.68 -1.50 10.04
C ASN A 87 -14.52 -2.96 10.53
N LEU A 88 -13.30 -3.42 10.82
CA LEU A 88 -13.06 -4.75 11.37
C LEU A 88 -13.55 -4.87 12.83
N LEU A 89 -13.35 -3.84 13.65
CA LEU A 89 -13.79 -3.78 15.04
C LEU A 89 -15.31 -3.79 15.18
N PHE A 90 -15.99 -2.89 14.47
CA PHE A 90 -17.42 -2.65 14.73
C PHE A 90 -18.36 -3.40 13.77
N ALA A 91 -17.95 -3.64 12.53
CA ALA A 91 -18.88 -4.12 11.50
C ALA A 91 -18.69 -5.59 11.13
N THR A 92 -17.52 -6.19 11.40
CA THR A 92 -17.21 -7.54 10.93
C THR A 92 -17.07 -8.58 12.06
N ASN A 93 -17.08 -8.18 13.34
CA ASN A 93 -16.63 -9.01 14.47
C ASN A 93 -15.28 -9.68 14.14
N GLY A 94 -14.31 -8.87 13.71
CA GLY A 94 -12.99 -9.35 13.31
C GLY A 94 -12.35 -10.20 14.41
N ASN A 95 -11.89 -11.40 14.07
CA ASN A 95 -11.10 -12.21 15.01
C ASN A 95 -9.76 -11.48 15.31
N ARG A 96 -9.18 -11.73 16.49
CA ARG A 96 -7.87 -11.19 16.94
C ARG A 96 -6.84 -11.19 15.82
N LEU A 97 -6.73 -12.27 15.04
CA LEU A 97 -5.81 -12.36 13.90
C LEU A 97 -6.01 -11.25 12.86
N MET A 98 -7.25 -10.95 12.44
CA MET A 98 -7.53 -9.90 11.46
C MET A 98 -7.14 -8.52 11.99
N MET A 99 -7.41 -8.27 13.28
CA MET A 99 -7.01 -7.04 13.94
C MET A 99 -5.49 -6.94 14.05
N THR A 100 -4.79 -8.02 14.42
CA THR A 100 -3.32 -8.05 14.47
C THR A 100 -2.71 -7.75 13.10
N LEU A 101 -3.23 -8.35 12.02
CA LEU A 101 -2.77 -8.06 10.66
C LEU A 101 -3.01 -6.59 10.29
N CYS A 102 -4.19 -6.04 10.60
CA CYS A 102 -4.48 -4.63 10.32
C CYS A 102 -3.58 -3.66 11.12
N VAL A 103 -3.32 -3.96 12.40
CA VAL A 103 -2.41 -3.18 13.25
C VAL A 103 -0.97 -3.28 12.72
N SER A 104 -0.55 -4.46 12.24
CA SER A 104 0.77 -4.60 11.62
C SER A 104 0.93 -3.76 10.35
N LEU A 105 -0.12 -3.63 9.53
CA LEU A 105 -0.10 -2.74 8.36
C LEU A 105 0.09 -1.27 8.76
N LEU A 106 -0.67 -0.82 9.77
CA LEU A 106 -0.54 0.53 10.31
C LEU A 106 0.86 0.77 10.88
N ALA A 107 1.39 -0.18 11.65
CA ALA A 107 2.74 -0.08 12.21
C ALA A 107 3.82 -0.02 11.11
N LEU A 108 3.75 -0.90 10.11
CA LEU A 108 4.69 -0.91 8.98
C LEU A 108 4.64 0.40 8.19
N THR A 109 3.45 0.91 7.88
CA THR A 109 3.31 2.20 7.18
C THR A 109 3.78 3.36 8.04
N ALA A 110 3.49 3.38 9.35
CA ALA A 110 3.95 4.43 10.25
C ALA A 110 5.49 4.45 10.34
N ILE A 111 6.13 3.30 10.50
CA ILE A 111 7.59 3.16 10.52
C ILE A 111 8.19 3.65 9.19
N GLN A 112 7.61 3.24 8.06
CA GLN A 112 8.05 3.69 6.75
C GLN A 112 8.00 5.22 6.64
N HIS A 113 6.87 5.80 7.04
CA HIS A 113 6.62 7.23 6.95
C HIS A 113 7.50 8.09 7.84
N THR A 114 7.74 7.66 9.08
CA THR A 114 8.48 8.48 10.06
C THR A 114 9.99 8.24 10.03
N THR A 115 10.44 7.10 9.52
CA THR A 115 11.86 6.71 9.58
C THR A 115 12.50 6.68 8.20
N PHE A 116 11.93 5.91 7.26
CA PHE A 116 12.57 5.64 5.98
C PHE A 116 12.36 6.77 4.97
N THR A 117 11.13 7.25 4.83
CA THR A 117 10.76 8.32 3.89
C THR A 117 11.57 9.62 4.10
N PRO A 118 11.70 10.17 5.33
CA PRO A 118 12.48 11.40 5.53
C PRO A 118 13.96 11.20 5.19
N GLN A 119 14.57 10.07 5.59
CA GLN A 119 15.97 9.76 5.28
C GLN A 119 16.22 9.65 3.78
N MET A 120 15.29 9.03 3.03
CA MET A 120 15.37 8.94 1.58
C MET A 120 15.24 10.31 0.89
N ILE A 121 14.39 11.20 1.42
CA ILE A 121 14.20 12.55 0.88
C ILE A 121 15.45 13.38 1.11
N GLU A 122 15.97 13.41 2.34
CA GLU A 122 17.12 14.22 2.72
C GLU A 122 18.37 13.78 1.95
N LEU A 123 18.69 12.48 2.00
CA LEU A 123 19.85 11.93 1.31
C LEU A 123 19.71 12.06 -0.22
N GLY A 124 18.49 11.87 -0.75
CA GLY A 124 18.19 12.06 -2.16
C GLY A 124 18.47 13.49 -2.63
N ARG A 125 17.96 14.50 -1.91
CA ARG A 125 18.18 15.91 -2.27
C ARG A 125 19.66 16.30 -2.23
N GLY A 126 20.43 15.72 -1.31
CA GLY A 126 21.87 15.94 -1.22
C GLY A 126 22.66 15.44 -2.43
N ILE A 127 22.19 14.40 -3.13
CA ILE A 127 22.93 13.76 -4.24
C ILE A 127 22.41 14.11 -5.64
N ASP A 128 21.25 14.79 -5.75
CA ASP A 128 20.57 15.03 -7.04
C ASP A 128 21.43 15.82 -8.04
N PHE A 129 22.35 16.67 -7.55
CA PHE A 129 23.25 17.49 -8.37
C PHE A 129 24.72 17.08 -8.29
N ALA A 130 25.05 16.09 -7.44
CA ALA A 130 26.42 15.59 -7.33
C ALA A 130 26.82 14.85 -8.62
N LEU A 131 28.09 14.93 -9.00
CA LEU A 131 28.58 14.18 -10.14
C LEU A 131 28.47 12.66 -9.87
N PRO A 132 28.33 11.80 -10.90
CA PRO A 132 28.22 10.36 -10.71
C PRO A 132 29.40 9.75 -9.94
N ASP A 133 30.57 10.38 -10.07
CA ASP A 133 31.84 9.95 -9.51
C ASP A 133 32.07 10.50 -8.09
N GLU A 134 31.12 11.30 -7.60
CA GLU A 134 31.12 11.88 -6.26
C GLU A 134 30.05 11.18 -5.40
N MET A 135 30.29 11.15 -4.09
CA MET A 135 29.33 10.67 -3.08
C MET A 135 28.91 9.20 -3.26
N PHE A 136 29.87 8.32 -3.57
CA PHE A 136 29.61 6.89 -3.79
C PHE A 136 28.96 6.20 -2.57
N ASP A 137 29.39 6.56 -1.36
CA ASP A 137 28.91 5.96 -0.12
C ASP A 137 27.47 6.40 0.20
N GLU A 138 27.13 7.67 -0.04
CA GLU A 138 25.79 8.22 0.10
C GLU A 138 24.84 7.61 -0.94
N ARG A 139 25.28 7.45 -2.19
CA ARG A 139 24.51 6.76 -3.24
C ARG A 139 24.27 5.29 -2.91
N ARG A 140 25.24 4.61 -2.29
CA ARG A 140 25.07 3.23 -1.81
C ARG A 140 24.06 3.17 -0.67
N THR A 141 24.15 4.10 0.26
CA THR A 141 23.24 4.21 1.41
C THR A 141 21.80 4.48 0.95
N LEU A 142 21.61 5.40 -0.01
CA LEU A 142 20.30 5.68 -0.59
C LEU A 142 19.70 4.45 -1.27
N ARG A 143 20.49 3.71 -2.06
CA ARG A 143 20.03 2.44 -2.67
C ARG A 143 19.64 1.41 -1.61
N GLY A 144 20.36 1.36 -0.49
CA GLY A 144 19.99 0.57 0.67
C GLY A 144 18.60 0.93 1.19
N PHE A 145 18.36 2.22 1.48
CA PHE A 145 17.05 2.70 1.94
C PHE A 145 15.92 2.43 0.94
N GLN A 146 16.15 2.68 -0.36
CA GLN A 146 15.18 2.35 -1.42
C GLN A 146 14.86 0.85 -1.47
N SER A 147 15.86 0.00 -1.24
CA SER A 147 15.65 -1.45 -1.19
C SER A 147 14.82 -1.85 0.03
N TYR A 148 15.10 -1.29 1.21
CA TYR A 148 14.30 -1.52 2.41
C TYR A 148 12.86 -1.05 2.24
N TYR A 149 12.66 0.12 1.63
CA TYR A 149 11.36 0.66 1.30
C TYR A 149 10.54 -0.32 0.46
N LEU A 150 11.13 -0.82 -0.63
CA LEU A 150 10.48 -1.78 -1.52
C LEU A 150 10.16 -3.10 -0.79
N TRP A 151 11.05 -3.57 0.08
CA TRP A 151 10.79 -4.75 0.90
C TRP A 151 9.62 -4.56 1.86
N LEU A 152 9.49 -3.39 2.49
CA LEU A 152 8.35 -3.08 3.36
C LEU A 152 7.03 -3.12 2.58
N ASP A 153 7.01 -2.58 1.36
CA ASP A 153 5.82 -2.66 0.52
C ASP A 153 5.48 -4.10 0.11
N VAL A 154 6.47 -4.95 -0.18
CA VAL A 154 6.25 -6.39 -0.41
C VAL A 154 5.66 -7.06 0.84
N VAL A 155 6.18 -6.78 2.03
CA VAL A 155 5.65 -7.33 3.28
C VAL A 155 4.19 -6.88 3.49
N LYS A 156 3.87 -5.60 3.28
CA LYS A 156 2.49 -5.11 3.35
C LYS A 156 1.58 -5.83 2.36
N LEU A 157 2.02 -6.07 1.13
CA LEU A 157 1.26 -6.84 0.14
C LEU A 157 0.96 -8.26 0.62
N LEU A 158 1.93 -8.94 1.24
CA LEU A 158 1.71 -10.26 1.83
C LEU A 158 0.68 -10.22 2.97
N VAL A 159 0.75 -9.20 3.83
CA VAL A 159 -0.24 -9.02 4.91
C VAL A 159 -1.64 -8.73 4.36
N LEU A 160 -1.76 -7.88 3.34
CA LEU A 160 -3.03 -7.58 2.65
C LEU A 160 -3.61 -8.82 1.96
N ALA A 161 -2.75 -9.64 1.33
CA ALA A 161 -3.16 -10.91 0.73
C ALA A 161 -3.67 -11.88 1.81
N GLY A 162 -2.95 -12.03 2.92
CA GLY A 162 -3.37 -12.85 4.06
C GLY A 162 -4.70 -12.40 4.65
N LEU A 163 -4.90 -11.08 4.80
CA LEU A 163 -6.15 -10.50 5.27
C LEU A 163 -7.30 -10.78 4.28
N THR A 164 -7.05 -10.66 2.98
CA THR A 164 -8.02 -10.94 1.92
C THR A 164 -8.45 -12.41 1.93
N VAL A 165 -7.49 -13.35 1.96
CA VAL A 165 -7.75 -14.79 2.08
C VAL A 165 -8.59 -15.06 3.32
N ARG A 166 -8.22 -14.51 4.47
CA ARG A 166 -8.96 -14.72 5.72
C ARG A 166 -10.38 -14.16 5.69
N LEU A 167 -10.57 -13.02 5.01
CA LEU A 167 -11.87 -12.38 4.78
C LEU A 167 -12.74 -13.12 3.78
N LEU A 168 -12.18 -13.89 2.85
CA LEU A 168 -12.95 -14.71 1.90
C LEU A 168 -13.32 -16.07 2.51
N PHE A 169 -12.33 -16.80 3.06
CA PHE A 169 -12.49 -18.19 3.51
C PHE A 169 -13.00 -18.37 4.95
N GLY A 170 -13.10 -17.30 5.74
CA GLY A 170 -13.51 -17.36 7.15
C GLY A 170 -14.94 -17.84 7.45
N HIS A 171 -15.71 -18.30 6.44
CA HIS A 171 -17.13 -18.64 6.58
C HIS A 171 -17.47 -20.13 6.46
N SER A 172 -16.54 -21.00 6.05
CA SER A 172 -16.86 -22.43 5.90
C SER A 172 -17.14 -23.14 7.24
N ALA A 173 -16.66 -22.62 8.37
CA ALA A 173 -16.82 -23.27 9.68
C ALA A 173 -18.04 -22.81 10.51
N THR A 174 -18.61 -21.62 10.26
CA THR A 174 -19.62 -21.03 11.16
C THR A 174 -21.06 -21.05 10.64
N SER A 175 -21.30 -21.26 9.34
CA SER A 175 -22.68 -21.35 8.82
C SER A 175 -23.36 -22.68 9.20
N GLY A 176 -22.59 -23.78 9.31
CA GLY A 176 -23.09 -25.10 9.72
C GLY A 176 -23.60 -25.14 11.16
N ARG A 177 -22.97 -24.39 12.08
CA ARG A 177 -23.32 -24.42 13.51
C ARG A 177 -24.62 -23.67 13.81
N ARG A 178 -24.89 -22.57 13.10
CA ARG A 178 -26.12 -21.78 13.27
C ARG A 178 -27.35 -22.47 12.67
N ARG A 179 -27.17 -23.19 11.54
CA ARG A 179 -28.25 -23.99 10.93
C ARG A 179 -28.58 -25.24 11.77
N ARG A 180 -27.57 -25.88 12.37
CA ARG A 180 -27.79 -27.03 13.28
C ARG A 180 -28.50 -26.64 14.57
N ARG A 181 -28.17 -25.48 15.16
CA ARG A 181 -28.84 -25.00 16.38
C ARG A 181 -30.31 -24.65 16.15
N LYS A 182 -30.63 -23.97 15.03
CA LYS A 182 -32.03 -23.73 14.63
C LYS A 182 -32.83 -25.00 14.35
N HIS A 183 -32.17 -26.05 13.84
CA HIS A 183 -32.83 -27.33 13.58
C HIS A 183 -33.06 -28.13 14.87
N VAL A 184 -32.20 -27.99 15.88
CA VAL A 184 -32.38 -28.63 17.19
C VAL A 184 -33.47 -27.92 17.98
N GLU A 185 -33.48 -26.58 18.01
CA GLU A 185 -34.58 -25.79 18.62
C GLU A 185 -35.92 -26.06 17.95
N ALA A 186 -35.97 -26.19 16.61
CA ALA A 186 -37.22 -26.50 15.91
C ALA A 186 -37.74 -27.93 16.11
N VAL A 187 -36.87 -28.87 16.53
CA VAL A 187 -37.28 -30.24 16.88
C VAL A 187 -37.78 -30.28 18.33
N ASP A 188 -37.16 -29.52 19.22
CA ASP A 188 -37.60 -29.38 20.62
C ASP A 188 -38.96 -28.66 20.69
N ASP A 189 -39.21 -27.65 19.84
CA ASP A 189 -40.47 -26.90 19.83
C ASP A 189 -41.69 -27.67 19.28
N ALA A 190 -41.45 -28.80 18.62
CA ALA A 190 -42.51 -29.61 18.02
C ALA A 190 -43.05 -30.70 18.95
N ASP A 191 -42.43 -30.92 20.13
CA ASP A 191 -42.70 -32.06 21.02
C ASP A 191 -43.27 -31.65 22.39
N HIS A 192 -44.22 -30.69 22.40
CA HIS A 192 -44.89 -30.25 23.64
C HIS A 192 -46.34 -30.73 23.78
N THR A 193 -46.82 -31.61 22.89
CA THR A 193 -48.22 -32.05 22.91
C THR A 193 -48.33 -33.46 23.46
N HIS A 194 -49.08 -33.59 24.56
CA HIS A 194 -49.59 -34.81 25.21
C HIS A 194 -48.90 -35.30 26.48
N VAL A 195 -49.18 -34.61 27.60
CA VAL A 195 -49.53 -35.33 28.85
C VAL A 195 -50.73 -34.64 29.50
N ASN A 196 -51.93 -35.17 29.23
CA ASN A 196 -53.13 -34.86 30.02
C ASN A 196 -52.99 -35.53 31.40
N ARG A 197 -53.29 -34.77 32.46
CA ARG A 197 -53.80 -35.34 33.71
C ARG A 197 -54.82 -34.41 34.34
#